data_AF-G7TLK2-F1
#
_entry.id   AF-G7TLK2-F1
#
_cell.length_a   1.000
_cell.length_b   1.000
_cell.length_c   1.000
_cell.angle_alpha   90.00
_cell.angle_beta   90.00
_cell.angle_gamma   90.00
#
_symmetry.space_group_name_H-M   'P 1'
#
loop_
_entity.id
_entity.type
_entity.pdbx_description
1 polymer ?
#
loop_
_entity_poly.entity_id
_entity_poly.type
_entity_poly.pdbx_seq_one_letter_code
_entity_poly.pdbx_strand_id
1 'polypeptide(L)' 'MIASLGFNAPGDNEGIWLQSDFQVKTFDTKRRILRLIYTGADPHVPPFTFVVLADKSPLTVNDKQINSSFSWDM' A
#
# COMPACT_ATOMS: atom_id res chain seq x y z
N MET A 1 -11.89 -12.26 -7.74
CA MET A 1 -11.34 -11.01 -8.28
C MET A 1 -10.41 -10.45 -7.20
N ILE A 2 -9.08 -10.46 -7.41
CA ILE A 2 -8.06 -10.32 -6.36
C ILE A 2 -7.39 -8.94 -6.48
N ALA A 3 -7.40 -8.13 -5.42
CA ALA A 3 -6.53 -6.97 -5.32
C ALA A 3 -5.15 -7.43 -4.83
N SER A 4 -4.08 -7.11 -5.57
CA SER A 4 -2.71 -7.49 -5.21
C SER A 4 -1.88 -6.23 -4.91
N LEU A 5 -1.23 -6.22 -3.75
CA LEU A 5 -0.21 -5.26 -3.35
C LEU A 5 1.15 -5.94 -3.53
N GLY A 6 2.01 -5.41 -4.40
CA GLY A 6 3.30 -5.99 -4.72
C GLY A 6 4.45 -5.25 -4.05
N PHE A 7 5.14 -5.93 -3.14
CA PHE A 7 6.51 -5.63 -2.72
C PHE A 7 7.45 -6.63 -3.43
N ASN A 8 8.72 -6.26 -3.60
CA ASN A 8 9.73 -6.78 -4.56
C ASN A 8 9.90 -8.33 -4.71
N ALA A 9 10.69 -8.76 -5.72
CA ALA A 9 10.95 -10.18 -6.03
C ALA A 9 11.95 -10.87 -5.04
N PRO A 10 11.80 -12.18 -4.73
CA PRO A 10 12.79 -12.93 -3.94
C PRO A 10 14.14 -13.04 -4.64
N GLY A 11 15.18 -12.42 -4.08
CA GLY A 11 16.52 -12.25 -4.68
C GLY A 11 16.86 -10.79 -5.06
N ASP A 12 15.88 -9.90 -4.93
CA ASP A 12 16.02 -8.44 -4.94
C ASP A 12 16.16 -7.97 -3.49
N ASN A 13 17.34 -7.48 -3.09
CA ASN A 13 17.69 -7.37 -1.66
C ASN A 13 16.99 -6.21 -0.90
N GLU A 14 16.08 -5.46 -1.52
CA GLU A 14 15.60 -4.16 -1.00
C GLU A 14 14.15 -4.11 -0.46
N GLY A 15 13.39 -5.22 -0.41
CA GLY A 15 11.98 -5.22 0.04
C GLY A 15 11.68 -5.96 1.36
N ILE A 16 10.83 -5.40 2.22
CA ILE A 16 10.37 -6.01 3.48
C ILE A 16 8.91 -6.47 3.35
N TRP A 17 8.64 -7.73 3.67
CA TRP A 17 7.29 -8.31 3.67
C TRP A 17 6.55 -8.00 4.97
N LEU A 18 5.39 -7.36 4.85
CA LEU A 18 4.53 -7.06 5.99
C LEU A 18 3.48 -8.16 6.16
N GLN A 19 3.64 -8.98 7.19
CA GLN A 19 2.77 -10.14 7.44
C GLN A 19 1.59 -9.83 8.36
N SER A 20 1.65 -8.73 9.12
CA SER A 20 0.62 -8.34 10.08
C SER A 20 0.50 -6.82 10.16
N ASP A 21 -0.45 -6.35 10.96
CA ASP A 21 -0.59 -4.94 11.35
C ASP A 21 -0.87 -3.97 10.21
N PHE A 22 -1.38 -4.50 9.09
CA PHE A 22 -2.03 -3.74 8.04
C PHE A 22 -3.55 -3.85 8.16
N GLN A 23 -4.23 -2.72 7.98
CA GLN A 23 -5.68 -2.62 8.06
C GLN A 23 -6.21 -2.04 6.76
N VAL A 24 -7.08 -2.79 6.08
CA VAL A 24 -7.87 -2.29 4.96
C VAL A 24 -9.03 -1.48 5.55
N LYS A 25 -8.96 -0.14 5.47
CA LYS A 25 -10.04 0.74 5.93
C LYS A 25 -11.12 0.95 4.89
N THR A 26 -10.76 0.90 3.61
CA THR A 26 -11.69 1.08 2.50
C THR A 26 -11.22 0.26 1.32
N PHE A 27 -12.15 -0.46 0.69
CA PHE A 27 -11.93 -1.14 -0.58
C PHE A 27 -13.22 -1.09 -1.39
N ASP A 28 -13.31 -0.09 -2.27
CA ASP A 28 -14.46 0.16 -3.14
C ASP A 28 -13.98 0.19 -4.59
N THR A 29 -14.18 -0.91 -5.30
CA THR A 29 -13.76 -1.05 -6.70
C THR A 29 -14.63 -0.26 -7.66
N LYS A 30 -15.89 0.02 -7.31
CA LYS A 30 -16.80 0.84 -8.15
C LYS A 30 -16.37 2.29 -8.14
N ARG A 31 -16.01 2.80 -6.96
CA ARG A 31 -15.49 4.16 -6.78
C ARG A 31 -13.98 4.26 -6.98
N ARG A 32 -13.30 3.13 -7.16
CA ARG A 32 -11.83 3.03 -7.30
C ARG A 32 -11.09 3.67 -6.12
N ILE A 33 -11.45 3.23 -4.92
CA ILE A 33 -10.85 3.69 -3.66
C ILE A 33 -10.30 2.49 -2.90
N LEU A 34 -9.02 2.54 -2.55
CA LEU A 34 -8.39 1.63 -1.59
C LEU A 34 -7.72 2.48 -0.51
N ARG A 35 -7.85 2.09 0.77
CA ARG A 35 -7.10 2.68 1.87
C ARG A 35 -6.56 1.60 2.79
N LEU A 36 -5.24 1.54 2.88
CA LEU A 36 -4.48 0.68 3.77
C LEU A 36 -3.77 1.53 4.82
N ILE A 37 -3.75 1.07 6.06
CA ILE A 37 -2.95 1.65 7.14
C ILE A 37 -2.08 0.55 7.70
N TYR A 38 -0.77 0.79 7.78
CA TYR A 38 0.17 -0.06 8.49
C TYR A 38 0.64 0.67 9.75
N THR A 39 0.48 0.04 10.92
CA THR A 39 0.71 0.70 12.21
C THR A 39 2.14 0.57 12.75
N GLY A 40 3.04 -0.12 12.04
CA GLY A 40 4.47 -0.21 12.40
C GLY A 40 4.81 -1.30 13.42
N ALA A 41 4.49 -2.55 13.12
CA ALA A 41 4.86 -3.68 13.97
C ALA A 41 6.26 -4.25 13.68
N ASP A 42 6.72 -4.15 12.44
CA ASP A 42 8.09 -4.42 12.03
C ASP A 42 8.96 -3.17 12.25
N PRO A 43 10.05 -3.26 13.04
CA PRO A 43 10.94 -2.13 13.33
C PRO A 43 11.71 -1.61 12.12
N HIS A 44 11.80 -2.37 11.03
CA HIS A 44 12.47 -1.98 9.79
C HIS A 44 11.56 -1.20 8.84
N VAL A 45 10.26 -1.16 9.11
CA VAL A 45 9.27 -0.47 8.27
C VAL A 45 8.53 0.59 9.08
N PRO A 46 8.66 1.88 8.74
CA PRO A 46 7.89 2.92 9.41
C PRO A 46 6.39 2.73 9.17
N PRO A 47 5.53 3.15 10.11
CA PRO A 47 4.09 3.23 9.88
C PRO A 47 3.78 4.03 8.61
N PHE A 48 2.77 3.60 7.86
CA PHE A 48 2.37 4.30 6.65
C PHE A 48 0.87 4.25 6.40
N THR A 49 0.40 5.19 5.60
CA THR A 49 -0.93 5.16 5.00
C THR A 49 -0.77 5.09 3.48
N PHE A 50 -1.37 4.07 2.87
CA PHE A 50 -1.44 3.93 1.43
C PHE A 50 -2.88 4.13 0.98
N VAL A 51 -3.10 5.11 0.10
CA VAL A 51 -4.43 5.38 -0.46
C VAL A 51 -4.33 5.29 -1.96
N VAL A 52 -5.29 4.62 -2.59
CA VAL A 52 -5.54 4.70 -4.03
C VAL A 52 -6.82 5.48 -4.23
N LEU A 53 -6.76 6.52 -5.04
CA LEU A 53 -7.90 7.31 -5.50
C LEU A 53 -7.87 7.34 -7.01
N ALA A 54 -8.85 6.67 -7.63
CA ALA A 54 -8.88 6.50 -9.08
C ALA A 54 -7.54 5.96 -9.62
N ASP A 55 -6.80 6.75 -10.40
CA ASP A 55 -5.54 6.37 -11.05
C ASP A 55 -4.29 6.82 -10.29
N LYS A 56 -4.44 7.32 -9.05
CA LYS A 56 -3.34 7.82 -8.22
C LYS A 56 -3.20 6.99 -6.96
N SER A 57 -1.97 6.70 -6.57
CA SER A 57 -1.66 5.96 -5.34
C SER A 57 -0.70 6.74 -4.44
N PRO A 58 -1.18 7.75 -3.69
CA PRO A 58 -0.40 8.39 -2.64
C PRO A 58 -0.02 7.40 -1.51
N LEU A 59 1.27 7.33 -1.23
CA LEU A 59 1.85 6.65 -0.07
C LEU A 59 2.41 7.70 0.90
N THR A 60 1.92 7.72 2.13
CA THR A 60 2.42 8.60 3.20
C THR A 60 3.24 7.81 4.20
N VAL A 61 4.52 8.16 4.34
CA VAL A 61 5.48 7.59 5.29
C VAL A 61 6.15 8.73 6.05
N ASN A 62 6.11 8.74 7.39
CA ASN A 62 6.72 9.79 8.22
C ASN A 62 6.38 11.22 7.72
N ASP A 63 5.09 11.49 7.50
CA ASP A 63 4.55 12.76 6.99
C ASP A 63 5.00 13.17 5.57
N LYS A 64 5.79 12.35 4.89
CA LYS A 64 6.16 12.54 3.48
C LYS A 64 5.22 11.76 2.59
N GLN A 65 4.76 12.41 1.54
CA GLN A 65 3.89 11.80 0.54
C GLN A 65 4.68 11.49 -0.74
N ILE A 66 4.56 10.26 -1.21
CA ILE A 66 5.07 9.77 -2.48
C ILE A 66 3.86 9.51 -3.37
N ASN A 67 3.84 10.07 -4.58
CA ASN A 67 2.75 9.87 -5.52
C ASN A 67 3.23 9.03 -6.70
N SER A 68 2.44 8.05 -7.09
CA SER A 68 2.64 7.30 -8.32
C SER A 68 1.32 7.14 -9.06
N SER A 69 1.42 6.85 -10.35
CA SER A 69 0.29 6.33 -11.12
C SER A 69 -0.11 4.95 -10.60
N PHE A 70 -1.38 4.59 -10.82
CA PHE A 70 -1.96 3.31 -10.41
C PHE A 70 -2.95 2.82 -11.46
N SER A 71 -2.91 1.53 -11.78
CA SER A 71 -3.92 0.88 -12.63
C SER A 71 -4.81 -0.04 -11.79
N TRP A 72 -6.10 -0.04 -12.10
CA TRP A 72 -7.03 -1.03 -11.60
C TRP A 72 -7.16 -2.14 -12.65
N ASP A 73 -6.28 -3.13 -12.58
CA ASP A 73 -6.43 -4.34 -13.38
C ASP A 73 -7.35 -5.30 -12.59
N MET A 74 -8.60 -5.44 -13.05
CA MET A 74 -9.64 -6.26 -12.40
C MET A 74 -9.86 -7.60 -13.11
#